data_AF-N9F165-F1
#
_entry.id   AF-N9F165-F1
#
_cell.length_a   1.000
_cell.length_b   1.000
_cell.length_c   1.000
_cell.angle_alpha   90.00
_cell.angle_beta   90.00
_cell.angle_gamma   90.00
#
_symmetry.space_group_name_H-M   'P 1'
#
loop_
_entity.id
_entity.type
_entity.pdbx_description
1 polymer ?
#
loop_
_entity_poly.entity_id
_entity_poly.type
_entity_poly.pdbx_seq_one_letter_code
_entity_poly.pdbx_strand_id
1 'polypeptide(L)' 'MGEINLYGIYIPILLVQAIIAYVLFKFSNPLTDRLIAKGWIALPSIFNLCFYLGLLLFVHGLFVWLWV' A
#
# COMPACT_ATOMS: atom_id res chain seq x y z
N MET A 1 16.09 2.63 -13.08
CA MET A 1 16.47 3.33 -11.83
C MET A 1 15.56 2.82 -10.70
N GLY A 2 15.56 1.51 -10.43
CA GLY A 2 14.61 0.84 -9.51
C GLY A 2 15.26 0.30 -8.24
N GLU A 3 16.48 0.74 -7.97
CA GLU A 3 17.36 0.18 -6.96
C GLU A 3 17.94 1.36 -6.18
N ILE A 4 17.76 1.36 -4.87
CA ILE A 4 18.47 2.30 -4.00
C ILE A 4 19.72 1.56 -3.54
N ASN A 5 20.89 2.08 -3.91
CA ASN A 5 22.16 1.57 -3.42
C ASN A 5 22.47 2.25 -2.09
N LEU A 6 22.15 1.58 -0.99
CA LEU A 6 22.50 2.04 0.34
C LEU A 6 23.76 1.30 0.79
N TYR A 7 24.91 1.97 0.80
CA TYR A 7 26.19 1.39 1.26
C TYR A 7 26.55 0.05 0.60
N GLY A 8 26.29 -0.12 -0.71
CA GLY A 8 26.58 -1.36 -1.44
C GLY A 8 25.48 -2.41 -1.37
N ILE A 9 24.40 -2.17 -0.61
CA ILE A 9 23.21 -3.02 -0.58
C ILE A 9 22.18 -2.48 -1.56
N TYR A 10 21.85 -3.30 -2.57
CA TYR A 10 20.82 -2.98 -3.55
C TYR A 10 19.44 -3.30 -2.97
N ILE A 11 18.72 -2.26 -2.55
CA ILE A 11 17.36 -2.40 -2.06
C ILE A 11 16.39 -2.13 -3.22
N PRO A 12 15.54 -3.12 -3.59
CA PRO A 12 14.55 -2.90 -4.64
C PRO A 12 13.52 -1.89 -4.17
N ILE A 13 13.30 -0.86 -4.97
CA ILE A 13 12.35 0.21 -4.65
C ILE A 13 10.92 -0.31 -4.48
N LEU A 14 10.59 -1.38 -5.21
CA LEU A 14 9.31 -2.09 -5.12
C LEU A 14 9.08 -2.67 -3.72
N LEU A 15 10.14 -3.14 -3.04
CA LEU A 15 10.05 -3.67 -1.69
C LEU A 15 9.74 -2.54 -0.69
N VAL A 16 10.40 -1.39 -0.85
CA VAL A 16 10.15 -0.21 -0.03
C VAL A 16 8.71 0.29 -0.23
N GLN A 17 8.25 0.36 -1.48
CA GLN A 17 6.86 0.72 -1.81
C GLN A 17 5.86 -0.25 -1.18
N ALA A 18 6.12 -1.56 -1.24
CA ALA A 18 5.25 -2.57 -0.64
C ALA A 18 5.20 -2.45 0.89
N ILE A 19 6.33 -2.18 1.55
CA ILE A 19 6.38 -1.95 3.00
C ILE A 19 5.58 -0.70 3.38
N ILE A 20 5.75 0.40 2.65
CA ILE A 20 5.01 1.65 2.88
C ILE A 20 3.49 1.43 2.69
N ALA A 21 3.10 0.77 1.59
CA ALA A 21 1.70 0.44 1.31
C ALA A 21 1.11 -0.45 2.40
N TYR A 22 1.86 -1.43 2.90
CA TYR A 22 1.43 -2.31 3.99
C TYR A 22 1.24 -1.55 5.32
N VAL A 23 2.16 -0.63 5.66
CA VAL A 23 2.03 0.19 6.87
C VAL A 23 0.79 1.08 6.79
N LEU A 24 0.58 1.76 5.65
CA LEU A 24 -0.61 2.56 5.42
C LEU A 24 -1.89 1.71 5.51
N PHE A 25 -1.88 0.52 4.91
CA PHE A 25 -3.00 -0.42 4.98
C PHE A 25 -3.30 -0.84 6.43
N LYS A 26 -2.27 -1.08 7.23
CA LYS A 26 -2.41 -1.42 8.66
C LYS A 26 -3.02 -0.28 9.47
N PHE A 27 -2.75 0.98 9.12
CA PHE A 27 -3.43 2.13 9.72
C PHE A 27 -4.87 2.31 9.24
N SER A 28 -5.17 1.89 8.01
CA SER A 28 -6.54 1.91 7.47
C SER A 28 -7.40 0.73 7.93
N ASN A 29 -6.83 -0.38 8.41
CA ASN A 29 -7.57 -1.52 8.95
C ASN A 29 -8.67 -1.15 9.97
N PRO A 30 -8.45 -0.33 11.01
CA PRO A 30 -9.51 0.07 11.94
C PRO A 30 -10.62 0.93 11.29
N LEU A 31 -10.28 1.71 10.24
CA LEU A 31 -11.27 2.46 9.45
C LEU A 31 -12.12 1.51 8.61
N THR A 32 -11.47 0.54 7.95
CA THR A 32 -12.13 -0.48 7.15
C THR A 32 -12.99 -1.41 8.00
N ASP A 33 -12.52 -1.79 9.18
CA ASP A 33 -13.25 -2.61 10.15
C ASP A 33 -14.54 -1.89 10.63
N ARG A 34 -14.47 -0.58 10.90
CA ARG A 34 -15.67 0.22 11.19
C ARG A 34 -16.66 0.30 10.02
N LEU A 35 -16.16 0.37 8.78
CA LEU A 35 -17.00 0.40 7.58
C LEU A 35 -17.66 -0.96 7.32
N ILE A 36 -16.95 -2.05 7.58
CA ILE A 36 -17.46 -3.43 7.52
C ILE A 36 -18.51 -3.65 8.61
N ALA A 37 -18.24 -3.22 9.85
CA ALA A 37 -19.15 -3.33 10.99
C ALA A 37 -20.46 -2.56 10.77
N LYS A 38 -20.46 -1.53 9.91
CA LYS A 38 -21.65 -0.80 9.49
C LYS A 38 -22.55 -1.60 8.52
N GLY A 39 -22.17 -2.83 8.16
CA GLY A 39 -22.95 -3.73 7.31
C GLY A 39 -22.91 -3.39 5.82
N TRP A 40 -22.02 -2.49 5.39
CA TRP A 40 -22.00 -1.97 4.02
C TRP A 40 -21.24 -2.86 3.03
N ILE A 41 -20.45 -3.81 3.53
CA ILE A 41 -19.56 -4.65 2.71
C ILE A 41 -19.92 -6.12 2.92
N ALA A 42 -20.54 -6.73 1.92
CA ALA A 42 -20.94 -8.15 1.95
C ALA A 42 -19.76 -9.13 1.96
N LEU A 43 -18.56 -8.70 1.53
CA LEU A 43 -17.33 -9.51 1.46
C LEU A 43 -16.12 -8.71 1.95
N PRO A 44 -15.79 -8.76 3.25
CA PRO A 44 -14.72 -7.96 3.84
C PRO A 44 -13.33 -8.29 3.29
N SER A 45 -13.11 -9.54 2.89
CA SER A 45 -11.83 -10.00 2.31
C SER A 45 -11.53 -9.32 0.96
N ILE A 46 -12.52 -9.24 0.06
CA ILE A 46 -12.35 -8.60 -1.26
C ILE A 46 -12.13 -7.10 -1.13
N PHE A 47 -12.84 -6.45 -0.20
CA PHE A 47 -12.68 -5.02 0.04
C PHE A 47 -11.28 -4.69 0.56
N ASN A 48 -10.75 -5.46 1.51
CA ASN A 48 -9.38 -5.30 1.99
C ASN A 48 -8.34 -5.48 0.88
N LEU A 49 -8.52 -6.49 0.01
CA LEU A 49 -7.64 -6.74 -1.13
C LEU A 49 -7.68 -5.58 -2.14
N CYS A 50 -8.87 -5.07 -2.44
CA CYS A 50 -9.06 -3.95 -3.36
C CYS A 50 -8.49 -2.65 -2.80
N PHE A 51 -8.69 -2.40 -1.50
CA PHE A 51 -8.14 -1.23 -0.81
C PHE A 51 -6.60 -1.28 -0.74
N TYR A 52 -6.03 -2.47 -0.49
CA TYR A 52 -4.58 -2.68 -0.55
C TYR A 52 -4.02 -2.43 -1.95
N LEU A 53 -4.66 -2.95 -3.00
CA LEU A 53 -4.27 -2.70 -4.39
C LEU A 53 -4.34 -1.21 -4.75
N GLY A 54 -5.39 -0.52 -4.31
CA GLY A 54 -5.53 0.93 -4.49
C GLY A 54 -4.42 1.71 -3.79
N LEU A 55 -4.10 1.36 -2.54
CA LEU A 55 -2.97 1.96 -1.81
C LEU A 55 -1.64 1.70 -2.51
N LEU A 56 -1.42 0.49 -3.00
CA LEU A 56 -0.19 0.10 -3.68
C LEU A 56 -0.04 0.89 -4.99
N LEU A 57 -1.11 1.04 -5.78
CA LEU A 57 -1.15 1.91 -6.96
C LEU A 57 -0.91 3.39 -6.61
N PHE A 58 -1.49 3.88 -5.51
CA PHE A 58 -1.31 5.24 -5.06
C PHE A 58 0.14 5.52 -4.65
N VAL A 59 0.74 4.63 -3.86
CA VAL A 59 2.16 4.71 -3.45
C VAL A 59 3.08 4.63 -4.68
N HIS A 60 2.78 3.74 -5.62
CA HIS A 60 3.53 3.62 -6.86
C HIS A 60 3.41 4.90 -7.71
N GLY A 61 2.20 5.44 -7.88
CA GLY A 61 1.95 6.68 -8.60
C GLY A 61 2.64 7.88 -7.97
N LEU A 62 2.60 8.01 -6.64
CA LEU A 62 3.35 9.02 -5.90
C LEU A 62 4.85 8.92 -6.15
N PHE A 63 5.39 7.70 -6.15
CA PHE A 63 6.81 7.49 -6.39
C PHE A 63 7.21 7.83 -7.83
N VAL A 64 6.39 7.46 -8.82
CA VAL A 64 6.59 7.85 -10.22
C VAL A 64 6.53 9.37 -10.36
N TRP A 65 5.58 10.04 -9.70
CA TRP A 65 5.47 11.49 -9.73
C TRP A 65 6.64 12.20 -9.02
N LEU A 66 7.09 11.69 -7.87
CA LEU A 66 8.21 12.27 -7.13
C LEU A 66 9.56 12.10 -7.84
N TRP A 67 9.65 11.16 -8.79
CA TRP A 67 10.86 10.88 -9.57
C TRP A 67 10.83 11.54 -10.98
N VAL A 68 9.68 12.05 -11.42
CA VAL A 68 9.52 12.86 -12.65
C VAL A 68 9.90 14.31 -12.39
#